data_AF-A0A8J9VAY1-F1
#
_entry.id   AF-A0A8J9VAY1-F1
#
_cell.length_a   1.000
_cell.length_b   1.000
_cell.length_c   1.000
_cell.angle_alpha   90.00
_cell.angle_beta   90.00
_cell.angle_gamma   90.00
#
_symmetry.space_group_name_H-M   'P 1'
#
loop_
_entity.id
_entity.type
_entity.pdbx_description
1 polymer ?
#
loop_
_entity_poly.entity_id
_entity_poly.type
_entity_poly.pdbx_seq_one_letter_code
_entity_poly.pdbx_strand_id
1 'polypeptide(L)'
;MINEEIEKCEIKIYQFPDCDSDEDEEFKQQDNALKACIPFAVIGSNTVIEVKGRRVRGRVYPWGVVEVENQDHCDFVKLRNMLVRTHMQDLKDVTRDVHYENYRAQTLQRMNKAVFQRNKLKRDSSPDFANVQETDRIIQEKDEELRRMQEMLARMEQQLEEQKRQSTQTTPKHQLVI
;
A
#
# COMPACT_ATOMS: atom_id res chain seq x y z
N MET A 1 17.78 32.00 3.78
CA MET A 1 16.43 32.33 3.23
C MET A 1 15.69 31.03 2.91
N ILE A 2 14.35 31.03 2.82
CA ILE A 2 13.55 29.80 2.64
C ILE A 2 14.04 28.94 1.46
N ASN A 3 14.42 29.55 0.34
CA ASN A 3 14.92 28.81 -0.83
C ASN A 3 16.22 28.05 -0.56
N GLU A 4 17.15 28.62 0.21
CA GLU A 4 18.41 27.97 0.60
C GLU A 4 18.15 26.75 1.51
N GLU A 5 17.13 26.82 2.37
CA GLU A 5 16.75 25.71 3.25
C GLU A 5 16.07 24.58 2.49
N ILE A 6 15.24 24.90 1.49
CA ILE A 6 14.62 23.92 0.59
C ILE A 6 15.68 23.12 -0.15
N GLU A 7 16.69 23.81 -0.70
CA GLU A 7 17.82 23.19 -1.40
C GLU A 7 18.64 22.31 -0.46
N LYS A 8 18.99 22.82 0.73
CA LYS A 8 19.78 22.09 1.73
C LYS A 8 19.09 20.81 2.22
N CYS A 9 17.77 20.83 2.31
CA CYS A 9 16.96 19.69 2.75
C CYS A 9 16.54 18.77 1.60
N GLU A 10 16.97 19.04 0.37
CA GLU A 10 16.59 18.30 -0.85
C GLU A 10 15.07 18.16 -1.02
N ILE A 11 14.32 19.19 -0.61
CA ILE A 11 12.86 19.19 -0.70
C ILE A 11 12.46 19.45 -2.16
N LYS A 12 11.85 18.44 -2.78
CA LYS A 12 11.33 18.54 -4.15
C LYS A 12 10.02 19.33 -4.18
N ILE A 13 10.10 20.59 -4.58
CA ILE A 13 8.95 21.43 -4.87
C ILE A 13 8.60 21.36 -6.36
N TYR A 14 7.37 21.76 -6.71
CA TYR A 14 6.96 21.90 -8.10
C TYR A 14 7.85 22.94 -8.79
N GLN A 15 8.40 22.56 -9.95
CA GLN A 15 9.19 23.43 -10.80
C GLN A 15 8.34 23.76 -12.02
N PHE A 16 8.27 25.05 -12.35
CA PHE A 16 7.60 25.51 -13.54
C PHE A 16 8.29 24.95 -14.80
N PRO A 17 7.54 24.58 -15.84
CA PRO A 17 8.11 24.21 -17.14
C PRO A 17 9.04 25.31 -17.67
N ASP A 18 10.04 24.91 -18.45
CA ASP A 18 10.86 25.87 -19.17
C ASP A 18 10.02 26.55 -20.25
N CYS A 19 10.23 27.86 -20.41
CA CYS A 19 9.56 28.64 -21.45
C CYS A 19 10.22 28.32 -22.80
N ASP A 20 9.40 28.09 -23.83
CA ASP A 20 9.89 27.75 -25.16
C ASP A 20 10.71 28.90 -25.77
N SER A 21 11.78 28.55 -26.50
CA SER A 21 12.76 29.55 -26.98
C SER A 21 12.20 30.52 -28.02
N ASP A 22 11.15 30.14 -28.71
CA ASP A 22 10.44 30.91 -29.74
C ASP A 22 9.35 31.84 -29.18
N GLU A 23 9.07 31.79 -27.87
CA GLU A 23 8.15 32.72 -27.21
C GLU A 23 8.72 34.14 -27.14
N ASP A 24 7.83 35.13 -27.13
CA ASP A 24 8.19 36.54 -27.09
C ASP A 24 8.86 36.94 -25.75
N GLU A 25 9.74 37.94 -25.80
CA GLU A 25 10.48 38.43 -24.62
C GLU A 25 9.58 38.89 -23.46
N GLU A 26 8.39 39.43 -23.77
CA GLU A 26 7.42 39.83 -22.75
C GLU A 26 6.90 38.61 -21.97
N PHE A 27 6.62 37.51 -22.66
CA PHE A 27 6.13 36.28 -22.04
C PHE A 27 7.23 35.65 -21.17
N LYS A 28 8.47 35.59 -21.67
CA LYS A 28 9.64 35.13 -20.90
C LYS A 28 9.86 35.94 -19.63
N GLN A 29 9.68 37.26 -19.67
CA GLN A 29 9.78 38.12 -18.49
C GLN A 29 8.67 37.83 -17.47
N GLN A 30 7.43 37.62 -17.94
CA GLN A 30 6.32 37.27 -17.06
C GLN A 30 6.51 35.91 -16.38
N ASP A 31 6.99 34.91 -17.13
CA ASP A 31 7.30 33.58 -16.61
C ASP A 31 8.42 33.62 -15.56
N ASN A 32 9.51 34.32 -15.86
CA ASN A 32 10.61 34.52 -14.92
C ASN A 32 10.17 35.26 -13.65
N ALA A 33 9.33 36.29 -13.78
CA ALA A 33 8.77 37.00 -12.64
C ALA A 33 7.89 36.08 -11.78
N LEU A 34 7.12 35.18 -12.40
CA LEU A 34 6.31 34.20 -11.69
C LEU A 34 7.19 33.18 -10.94
N LYS A 35 8.22 32.64 -11.59
CA LYS A 35 9.22 31.73 -10.99
C LYS A 35 9.91 32.37 -9.78
N ALA A 36 10.28 33.65 -9.90
CA ALA A 36 10.91 34.40 -8.81
C ALA A 36 9.99 34.66 -7.61
N CYS A 37 8.67 34.51 -7.75
CA CYS A 37 7.71 34.66 -6.66
C CYS A 37 7.55 33.41 -5.79
N ILE A 38 8.31 32.33 -6.04
CA ILE A 38 8.32 31.16 -5.15
C ILE A 38 9.28 31.41 -3.98
N PRO A 39 8.81 31.24 -2.72
CA PRO A 39 7.46 30.86 -2.29
C PRO A 39 6.47 32.05 -2.27
N PHE A 40 5.23 31.82 -2.74
CA PHE A 40 4.21 32.88 -2.83
C PHE A 40 3.81 33.45 -1.46
N ALA A 41 3.89 34.76 -1.31
CA ALA A 41 3.42 35.46 -0.10
C ALA A 41 1.94 35.83 -0.24
N VAL A 42 1.04 34.96 0.24
CA VAL A 42 -0.41 35.11 0.02
C VAL A 42 -1.19 35.55 1.24
N ILE A 43 -2.28 36.28 1.00
CA ILE A 43 -3.26 36.68 2.01
C ILE A 43 -4.62 36.12 1.60
N GLY A 44 -5.29 35.43 2.52
CA GLY A 44 -6.65 34.93 2.32
C GLY A 44 -7.69 35.76 3.08
N SER A 45 -8.85 36.00 2.47
CA SER A 45 -10.03 36.55 3.15
C SER A 45 -11.32 36.05 2.50
N ASN A 46 -12.31 35.71 3.33
CA ASN A 46 -13.68 35.43 2.91
C ASN A 46 -14.59 36.67 3.02
N THR A 47 -14.09 37.75 3.61
CA THR A 47 -14.84 38.98 3.84
C THR A 47 -14.74 39.89 2.61
N VAL A 48 -15.89 40.39 2.16
CA VAL A 48 -15.98 41.39 1.09
C VAL A 48 -16.17 42.76 1.72
N ILE A 49 -15.33 43.71 1.30
CA ILE A 49 -15.30 45.08 1.78
C ILE A 49 -15.41 46.04 0.60
N GLU A 50 -15.88 47.26 0.85
CA GLU A 50 -15.95 48.30 -0.17
C GLU A 50 -14.74 49.22 -0.04
N VAL A 51 -13.91 49.26 -1.09
CA VAL A 51 -12.71 50.10 -1.17
C VAL A 51 -12.78 50.90 -2.45
N LYS A 52 -12.73 52.24 -2.36
CA LYS A 52 -12.80 53.15 -3.52
C LYS A 52 -14.02 52.87 -4.43
N GLY A 53 -15.18 52.55 -3.82
CA GLY A 53 -16.42 52.24 -4.55
C GLY A 53 -16.46 50.87 -5.23
N ARG A 54 -15.46 50.00 -5.02
CA ARG A 54 -15.43 48.62 -5.54
C ARG A 54 -15.53 47.63 -4.39
N ARG A 55 -16.33 46.58 -4.59
CA ARG A 55 -16.41 45.45 -3.65
C ARG A 55 -15.27 44.49 -3.92
N VAL A 56 -14.32 44.43 -3.00
CA VAL A 56 -13.11 43.59 -3.09
C VAL A 56 -13.01 42.69 -1.87
N ARG A 57 -12.34 41.54 -2.01
CA ARG A 57 -12.04 40.68 -0.85
C ARG A 57 -10.84 41.25 -0.10
N GLY A 58 -10.95 41.38 1.21
CA GLY A 58 -9.90 42.03 2.00
C GLY A 58 -10.01 41.79 3.50
N ARG A 59 -8.98 42.21 4.23
CA ARG A 59 -8.92 42.22 5.69
C ARG A 59 -8.84 43.66 6.17
N VAL A 60 -9.63 44.00 7.18
CA VAL A 60 -9.65 45.33 7.79
C VAL A 60 -8.97 45.27 9.13
N TYR A 61 -8.05 46.20 9.35
CA TYR A 61 -7.35 46.42 10.60
C TYR A 61 -7.52 47.88 11.02
N PRO A 62 -7.32 48.21 12.31
CA PRO A 62 -7.35 49.61 12.76
C PRO A 62 -6.36 50.53 12.05
N TRP A 63 -5.23 49.98 11.57
CA TRP A 63 -4.17 50.70 10.86
C TRP A 63 -4.31 50.68 9.34
N GLY A 64 -5.31 50.00 8.78
CA GLY A 64 -5.49 49.97 7.33
C GLY A 64 -6.23 48.75 6.82
N VAL A 65 -6.33 48.70 5.50
CA VAL A 65 -7.08 47.67 4.77
C VAL A 65 -6.15 46.97 3.81
N VAL A 66 -6.18 45.64 3.83
CA VAL A 66 -5.40 44.82 2.91
C VAL A 66 -6.34 44.13 1.93
N GLU A 67 -6.27 44.54 0.68
CA GLU A 67 -6.97 43.93 -0.46
C GLU A 67 -6.25 42.65 -0.90
N VAL A 68 -6.99 41.54 -1.02
CA VAL A 68 -6.46 40.22 -1.40
C VAL A 68 -6.12 40.16 -2.90
N GLU A 69 -6.89 40.83 -3.75
CA GLU A 69 -6.66 40.82 -5.20
C GLU A 69 -5.70 41.92 -5.67
N ASN A 70 -5.12 42.70 -4.75
CA ASN A 70 -4.11 43.70 -5.08
C ASN A 70 -2.72 43.06 -5.11
N GLN A 71 -2.05 43.11 -6.27
CA GLN A 71 -0.72 42.56 -6.49
C GLN A 71 0.38 43.27 -5.68
N ASP A 72 0.15 44.52 -5.28
CA ASP A 72 1.07 45.26 -4.41
C ASP A 72 1.00 44.80 -2.95
N HIS A 73 -0.06 44.10 -2.56
CA HIS A 73 -0.26 43.62 -1.20
C HIS A 73 0.16 42.16 -1.00
N CYS A 74 -0.12 41.30 -1.98
CA CYS A 74 0.20 39.88 -1.90
C CYS A 74 0.21 39.19 -3.26
N ASP A 75 0.80 38.00 -3.33
CA ASP A 75 0.92 37.20 -4.55
C ASP A 75 -0.32 36.34 -4.85
N PHE A 76 -1.46 36.60 -4.22
CA PHE A 76 -2.67 35.78 -4.40
C PHE A 76 -3.09 35.66 -5.87
N VAL A 77 -3.01 36.76 -6.62
CA VAL A 77 -3.36 36.77 -8.06
C VAL A 77 -2.43 35.86 -8.87
N LYS A 78 -1.12 35.88 -8.56
CA LYS A 78 -0.11 35.05 -9.21
C LYS A 78 -0.35 33.57 -8.91
N LEU A 79 -0.55 33.23 -7.62
CA LEU A 79 -0.87 31.86 -7.20
C LEU A 79 -2.15 31.35 -7.87
N ARG A 80 -3.22 32.15 -7.88
CA ARG A 80 -4.49 31.76 -8.52
C ARG A 80 -4.29 31.50 -10.01
N ASN A 81 -3.66 32.43 -10.73
CA ASN A 81 -3.46 32.29 -12.17
C ASN A 81 -2.62 31.05 -12.49
N MET A 82 -1.57 30.81 -11.71
CA MET A 82 -0.74 29.61 -11.82
C MET A 82 -1.58 28.33 -11.66
N LEU A 83 -2.32 28.20 -10.56
CA LEU A 83 -3.06 26.99 -10.24
C LEU A 83 -4.21 26.69 -11.21
N VAL A 84 -4.98 27.71 -11.62
CA VAL A 84 -6.24 27.48 -12.35
C VAL A 84 -6.28 27.96 -13.79
N ARG A 85 -5.30 28.75 -14.25
CA ARG A 85 -5.29 29.26 -15.63
C ARG A 85 -4.16 28.69 -16.46
N THR A 86 -2.93 28.77 -15.97
CA THR A 86 -1.75 28.48 -16.79
C THR A 86 -1.18 27.08 -16.58
N HIS A 87 -1.04 26.60 -15.33
CA HIS A 87 -0.28 25.39 -15.03
C HIS A 87 -1.13 24.20 -14.56
N MET A 88 -2.45 24.31 -14.62
CA MET A 88 -3.36 23.24 -14.16
C MET A 88 -3.12 21.91 -14.88
N GLN A 89 -2.89 21.97 -16.19
CA GLN A 89 -2.69 20.77 -17.01
C GLN A 89 -1.35 20.11 -16.69
N ASP A 90 -0.27 20.89 -16.64
CA ASP A 90 1.05 20.41 -16.27
C ASP A 90 1.08 19.79 -14.86
N LEU A 91 0.41 20.42 -13.88
CA LEU A 91 0.26 19.85 -12.54
C LEU A 91 -0.39 18.45 -12.56
N LYS A 92 -1.37 18.22 -13.44
CA LYS A 92 -2.02 16.92 -13.60
C LYS A 92 -1.09 15.92 -14.28
N ASP A 93 -0.33 16.35 -15.26
CA ASP A 93 0.60 15.49 -16.01
C ASP A 93 1.78 15.07 -15.13
N VAL A 94 2.39 15.99 -14.37
CA VAL A 94 3.42 15.66 -13.35
C VAL A 94 2.88 14.69 -12.31
N THR A 95 1.64 14.89 -11.84
CA THR A 95 1.01 13.98 -10.88
C THR A 95 0.86 12.58 -11.45
N ARG A 96 0.46 12.47 -12.72
CA ARG A 96 0.28 11.19 -13.40
C ARG A 96 1.61 10.51 -13.70
N ASP A 97 2.50 11.20 -14.38
CA ASP A 97 3.69 10.60 -15.01
C ASP A 97 4.84 10.44 -14.03
N VAL A 98 4.88 11.26 -12.97
CA VAL A 98 5.90 11.18 -11.93
C VAL A 98 5.35 10.56 -10.67
N HIS A 99 4.38 11.20 -10.01
CA HIS A 99 3.97 10.77 -8.67
C HIS A 99 3.23 9.43 -8.69
N TYR A 100 2.25 9.29 -9.59
CA TYR A 100 1.47 8.07 -9.70
C TYR A 100 2.28 6.91 -10.28
N GLU A 101 3.07 7.11 -11.34
CA GLU A 101 3.91 6.03 -11.88
C GLU A 101 4.97 5.55 -10.89
N ASN A 102 5.59 6.45 -10.10
CA ASN A 102 6.49 6.06 -9.02
C ASN A 102 5.78 5.18 -7.98
N TYR A 103 4.58 5.57 -7.55
CA TYR A 103 3.78 4.77 -6.63
C TYR A 103 3.39 3.41 -7.23
N ARG A 104 2.97 3.40 -8.50
CA ARG A 104 2.58 2.19 -9.23
C ARG A 104 3.75 1.22 -9.35
N ALA A 105 4.92 1.68 -9.76
CA ALA A 105 6.14 0.88 -9.84
C ALA A 105 6.52 0.28 -8.48
N GLN A 106 6.52 1.08 -7.41
CA GLN A 106 6.81 0.61 -6.05
C GLN A 106 5.81 -0.44 -5.57
N THR A 107 4.53 -0.25 -5.85
CA THR A 107 3.47 -1.19 -5.47
C THR A 107 3.63 -2.52 -6.20
N LEU A 108 3.83 -2.49 -7.52
CA LEU A 108 4.07 -3.70 -8.32
C LEU A 108 5.32 -4.44 -7.87
N GLN A 109 6.40 -3.73 -7.55
CA GLN A 109 7.61 -4.35 -7.02
C GLN A 109 7.37 -5.05 -5.67
N ARG A 110 6.61 -4.43 -4.76
CA ARG A 110 6.24 -5.05 -3.48
C ARG A 110 5.39 -6.30 -3.68
N MET A 111 4.41 -6.25 -4.59
CA MET A 111 3.56 -7.40 -4.92
C MET A 111 4.39 -8.54 -5.54
N ASN A 112 5.29 -8.24 -6.47
CA ASN A 112 6.18 -9.22 -7.08
C ASN A 112 7.12 -9.88 -6.04
N LYS A 113 7.63 -9.12 -5.08
CA LYS A 113 8.41 -9.67 -3.95
C LYS A 113 7.56 -10.63 -3.10
N ALA A 114 6.31 -10.30 -2.82
CA ALA A 114 5.41 -11.17 -2.06
C ALA A 114 5.07 -12.47 -2.82
N VAL A 115 4.83 -12.37 -4.14
CA VAL A 115 4.61 -13.55 -5.00
C VAL A 115 5.86 -14.42 -5.07
N PHE A 116 7.04 -13.81 -5.21
CA PHE A 116 8.31 -14.54 -5.22
C PHE A 116 8.56 -15.26 -3.89
N GLN A 117 8.30 -14.61 -2.75
CA GLN A 117 8.40 -15.24 -1.43
C GLN A 117 7.43 -16.43 -1.31
N ARG A 118 6.18 -16.27 -1.77
CA ARG A 118 5.20 -17.37 -1.78
C ARG A 118 5.63 -18.53 -2.68
N ASN A 119 6.22 -18.23 -3.83
CA ASN A 119 6.73 -19.25 -4.75
C ASN A 119 8.02 -19.91 -4.24
N LYS A 120 8.88 -19.18 -3.53
CA LYS A 120 10.06 -19.73 -2.85
C LYS A 120 9.63 -20.71 -1.75
N LEU A 121 8.65 -20.34 -0.91
CA LEU A 121 8.07 -21.25 0.09
C LEU A 121 7.46 -22.51 -0.55
N LYS A 122 6.77 -22.37 -1.69
CA LYS A 122 6.26 -23.53 -2.45
C LYS A 122 7.37 -24.41 -3.03
N ARG A 123 8.49 -23.82 -3.47
CA ARG A 123 9.64 -24.58 -4.01
C ARG A 123 10.43 -25.28 -2.91
N ASP A 124 10.51 -24.69 -1.72
CA ASP A 124 11.04 -25.32 -0.51
C ASP A 124 10.12 -26.45 0.03
N SER A 125 8.84 -26.42 -0.38
CA SER A 125 7.89 -27.51 -0.14
C SER A 125 7.90 -28.58 -1.25
N SER A 126 8.76 -28.44 -2.27
CA SER A 126 8.97 -29.47 -3.29
C SER A 126 9.86 -30.55 -2.67
N PRO A 127 9.54 -31.85 -2.81
CA PRO A 127 10.30 -32.90 -2.12
C PRO A 127 11.75 -32.84 -2.59
N ASP A 128 12.63 -32.56 -1.63
CA ASP A 128 14.06 -32.55 -1.85
C ASP A 128 14.48 -33.99 -2.20
N PHE A 129 14.92 -34.24 -3.43
CA PHE A 129 15.25 -35.57 -3.94
C PHE A 129 16.35 -36.27 -3.11
N ALA A 130 17.12 -35.52 -2.32
CA ALA A 130 18.10 -36.05 -1.37
C ALA A 130 17.44 -36.65 -0.12
N ASN A 131 16.26 -36.18 0.29
CA ASN A 131 15.52 -36.67 1.45
C ASN A 131 14.53 -37.78 1.12
N VAL A 132 14.25 -38.05 -0.16
CA VAL A 132 13.28 -39.09 -0.58
C VAL A 132 13.68 -40.47 -0.04
N GLN A 133 14.97 -40.82 -0.04
CA GLN A 133 15.44 -42.10 0.48
C GLN A 133 15.32 -42.21 2.02
N GLU A 134 15.56 -41.10 2.74
CA GLU A 134 15.38 -41.05 4.20
C GLU A 134 13.89 -41.16 4.54
N THR A 135 13.03 -40.43 3.82
CA THR A 135 11.58 -40.50 4.02
C THR A 135 11.01 -41.86 3.63
N ASP A 136 11.48 -42.50 2.56
CA ASP A 136 11.05 -43.84 2.16
C ASP A 136 11.44 -44.89 3.21
N ARG A 137 12.63 -44.76 3.84
CA ARG A 137 13.04 -45.61 4.95
C ARG A 137 12.15 -45.45 6.17
N ILE A 138 11.85 -44.21 6.56
CA ILE A 138 10.98 -43.91 7.69
C ILE A 138 9.55 -44.43 7.44
N ILE A 139 9.05 -44.31 6.21
CA ILE A 139 7.72 -44.82 5.82
C ILE A 139 7.67 -46.34 5.94
N GLN A 140 8.67 -47.07 5.45
CA GLN A 140 8.72 -48.53 5.54
C GLN A 140 8.75 -49.03 6.99
N GLU A 141 9.55 -48.39 7.84
CA GLU A 141 9.63 -48.75 9.26
C GLU A 141 8.30 -48.52 9.99
N LYS A 142 7.60 -47.41 9.68
CA LYS A 142 6.28 -47.11 10.24
C LYS A 142 5.20 -48.08 9.74
N ASP A 143 5.24 -48.49 8.48
CA ASP A 143 4.32 -49.49 7.93
C ASP A 143 4.53 -50.88 8.56
N GLU A 144 5.77 -51.27 8.84
CA GLU A 144 6.06 -52.51 9.58
C GLU A 144 5.54 -52.47 11.02
N GLU A 145 5.74 -51.36 11.73
CA GLU A 145 5.18 -51.15 13.08
C GLU A 145 3.66 -51.24 13.07
N LEU A 146 3.01 -50.58 12.11
CA LEU A 146 1.55 -50.62 11.93
C LEU A 146 1.06 -52.05 11.70
N ARG A 147 1.77 -52.81 10.87
CA ARG A 147 1.41 -54.19 10.57
C ARG A 147 1.56 -55.11 11.79
N ARG A 148 2.63 -54.95 12.57
CA ARG A 148 2.80 -55.67 13.85
C ARG A 148 1.71 -55.31 14.85
N MET A 149 1.34 -54.03 14.93
CA MET A 149 0.27 -53.57 15.82
C MET A 149 -1.09 -54.12 15.39
N GLN A 150 -1.39 -54.16 14.08
CA GLN A 150 -2.62 -54.78 13.55
C GLN A 150 -2.68 -56.28 13.86
N GLU A 151 -1.58 -57.01 13.72
CA GLU A 151 -1.53 -58.43 14.09
C GLU A 151 -1.74 -58.63 15.60
N MET A 152 -1.16 -57.77 16.44
CA MET A 152 -1.36 -57.82 17.88
C MET A 152 -2.81 -57.53 18.27
N LEU A 153 -3.44 -56.52 17.65
CA LEU A 153 -4.85 -56.20 17.86
C LEU A 153 -5.77 -57.34 17.43
N ALA A 154 -5.51 -57.95 16.26
CA ALA A 154 -6.29 -59.10 15.77
C ALA A 154 -6.16 -60.31 16.71
N ARG A 155 -4.96 -60.58 17.23
CA ARG A 155 -4.75 -61.63 18.24
C ARG A 155 -5.48 -61.35 19.54
N MET A 156 -5.47 -60.10 20.00
CA MET A 156 -6.17 -59.69 21.21
C MET A 156 -7.70 -59.81 21.04
N GLU A 157 -8.23 -59.43 19.87
CA GLU A 157 -9.65 -59.56 19.54
C GLU A 157 -10.09 -61.04 19.48
N GLN A 158 -9.28 -61.92 18.88
CA GLN A 158 -9.53 -63.37 18.89
C GLN A 158 -9.55 -63.94 20.31
N GLN A 159 -8.60 -63.53 21.18
CA GLN A 159 -8.60 -63.96 22.58
C GLN A 159 -9.85 -63.49 23.32
N LEU A 160 -10.32 -62.27 23.04
CA LEU A 160 -11.54 -61.72 23.63
C LEU A 160 -12.79 -62.46 23.14
N GLU A 161 -12.86 -62.81 21.86
CA GLU A 161 -13.94 -63.63 21.28
C GLU A 161 -13.93 -65.06 21.82
N GLU A 162 -12.75 -65.67 22.00
CA GLU A 162 -12.61 -66.99 22.61
C GLU A 162 -13.04 -66.97 24.07
N GLN A 163 -12.65 -65.94 24.84
CA GLN A 163 -13.14 -65.76 26.21
C GLN A 163 -14.66 -65.55 26.25
N LYS A 164 -15.23 -64.77 25.32
CA LYS A 164 -16.68 -64.62 25.18
C LYS A 164 -17.36 -65.95 24.84
N ARG A 165 -16.83 -66.72 23.88
CA ARG A 165 -17.39 -68.02 23.49
C ARG A 165 -17.37 -69.02 24.64
N GLN A 166 -16.28 -69.07 25.40
CA GLN A 166 -16.18 -69.91 26.60
C GLN A 166 -17.19 -69.47 27.68
N SER A 167 -17.43 -68.16 27.85
CA SER A 167 -18.44 -67.66 28.79
C SER A 167 -19.90 -67.95 28.37
N THR A 168 -20.17 -68.16 27.07
CA THR A 168 -21.53 -68.48 26.57
C THR A 168 -21.89 -69.97 26.59
N GLN A 169 -20.94 -70.88 26.83
CA GLN A 169 -21.20 -72.33 26.81
C GLN A 169 -21.54 -72.95 28.18
N THR A 170 -21.41 -72.21 29.28
CA THR A 170 -21.93 -72.60 30.61
C THR A 170 -23.35 -72.08 30.83
N THR A 171 -24.33 -72.65 30.12
CA THR A 171 -25.73 -72.71 30.58
C THR A 171 -26.36 -74.03 30.13
N PRO A 172 -26.59 -75.00 31.03
CA PRO A 172 -27.31 -76.21 30.67
C PRO A 172 -28.81 -75.92 30.59
N LYS A 173 -29.43 -76.29 29.46
CA LYS A 173 -30.89 -76.47 29.35
C LYS A 173 -31.26 -77.75 30.11
N HIS A 174 -31.88 -77.62 31.28
CA HIS A 174 -32.76 -78.66 31.81
C HIS A 174 -34.23 -78.23 31.69
N GLN A 175 -35.02 -79.23 31.39
CA GLN A 175 -36.36 -79.28 30.82
C GLN A 175 -37.47 -78.80 31.78
N LEU A 176 -38.57 -78.32 31.17
CA LEU A 176 -39.87 -78.01 31.78
C LEU A 176 -40.51 -79.23 32.48
N VAL A 177 -41.03 -79.02 33.70
CA VAL A 177 -42.21 -79.68 34.33
C VAL A 177 -42.70 -78.64 35.36
N ILE A 178 -43.90 -78.04 35.35
CA ILE A 178 -45.28 -78.48 35.12
C ILE A 178 -46.00 -77.45 34.23
#